data_AF-A0A672P2K9-F1
#
_entry.id   AF-A0A672P2K9-F1
#
_cell.length_a   1.000
_cell.length_b   1.000
_cell.length_c   1.000
_cell.angle_alpha   90.00
_cell.angle_beta   90.00
_cell.angle_gamma   90.00
#
_symmetry.space_group_name_H-M   'P 1'
#
loop_
_entity.id
_entity.type
_entity.pdbx_description
1 polymer ?
#
loop_
_entity_poly.entity_id
_entity_poly.type
_entity_poly.pdbx_seq_one_letter_code
_entity_poly.pdbx_strand_id
1 'polypeptide(L)'
;MADFSISVAEDQFICPICLDLLKEPVTVPCGHSYCMSCITGHWNQEDQRRTYSCPQCRKTFMPRPVLGKNVMIAEMVEKVKKTEPRDAVPAGPGDVKCDVCTGRKNKAFKSCLVCLNSYCQTHFEEFHSDKQHKVIDATGRLKQMICQKHDKILEVFCLTDQLFICVLCVMDEHRNHETVSAAEEKSKMQGHLRKMQRTYQQKIQKKEMKLQELRETVESHKRSAQAAVEDSEKIFSDLIRSIERSRSEVTQLIRAQERASVSRAEERPERLKQEIMDLRTNKTELEQLSDTDDHVHLLQVTELDLGHDIHSYYELCCYIEKKDLCSIGRGGRYGKNIISQFFSGRSRFTILSRFFVMLVLLFCKLSEHYSQTNFPILKRKPYKVTKYKRMADI
;
A
#
# COMPACT_ATOMS: atom_id res chain seq x y z
N MET A 1 31.53 -11.35 52.39
CA MET A 1 30.18 -10.83 52.68
C MET A 1 29.86 -9.84 51.59
N ALA A 2 28.80 -10.08 50.83
CA ALA A 2 28.45 -9.26 49.67
C ALA A 2 27.71 -8.00 50.13
N ASP A 3 28.30 -6.84 49.91
CA ASP A 3 27.61 -5.54 50.04
C ASP A 3 26.57 -5.43 48.92
N PHE A 4 25.31 -5.60 49.30
CA PHE A 4 24.18 -5.37 48.42
C PHE A 4 23.89 -3.86 48.41
N SER A 5 24.62 -3.12 47.56
CA SER A 5 24.27 -1.74 47.22
C SER A 5 23.07 -1.75 46.27
N ILE A 6 21.87 -1.89 46.82
CA ILE A 6 20.63 -1.65 46.07
C ILE A 6 20.55 -0.14 45.88
N SER A 7 20.81 0.35 44.67
CA SER A 7 20.37 1.68 44.26
C SER A 7 18.84 1.66 44.20
N VAL A 8 18.18 1.84 45.36
CA VAL A 8 16.73 1.97 45.38
C VAL A 8 16.43 3.31 44.73
N ALA A 9 15.85 3.29 43.54
CA ALA A 9 15.41 4.50 42.86
C ALA A 9 14.41 5.23 43.76
N GLU A 10 14.66 6.50 44.06
CA GLU A 10 13.79 7.38 44.86
C GLU A 10 12.33 7.34 44.38
N ASP A 11 12.15 7.10 43.08
CA ASP A 11 10.87 6.93 42.39
C ASP A 11 9.95 5.84 42.99
N GLN A 12 10.51 4.83 43.66
CA GLN A 12 9.73 3.74 44.27
C GLN A 12 9.01 4.16 45.56
N PHE A 13 9.38 5.32 46.14
CA PHE A 13 8.81 5.82 47.39
C PHE A 13 8.02 7.12 47.23
N ILE A 14 7.59 7.44 46.00
CA ILE A 14 6.77 8.62 45.71
C ILE A 14 5.29 8.28 45.90
N CYS A 15 4.58 9.14 46.64
CA CYS A 15 3.14 9.03 46.78
C CYS A 15 2.43 9.41 45.46
N PRO A 16 1.60 8.53 44.88
CA PRO A 16 0.92 8.80 43.61
C PRO A 16 -0.15 9.91 43.67
N ILE A 17 -0.54 10.36 44.87
CA ILE A 17 -1.55 11.41 45.07
C ILE A 17 -0.88 12.78 45.15
N CYS A 18 0.08 12.97 46.06
CA CYS A 18 0.75 14.27 46.24
C CYS A 18 2.03 14.42 45.41
N LEU A 19 2.50 13.34 44.76
CA LEU A 19 3.72 13.29 43.95
C LEU A 19 4.97 13.72 44.72
N ASP A 20 4.99 13.44 46.03
CA ASP A 20 6.07 13.73 46.97
C ASP A 20 6.45 12.43 47.69
N LEU A 21 7.63 12.39 48.30
CA LEU A 21 8.10 11.24 49.07
C LEU A 21 7.10 10.87 50.18
N LEU A 22 6.84 9.57 50.36
CA LEU A 22 5.82 9.09 51.27
C LEU A 22 6.02 9.60 52.72
N LYS A 23 5.05 10.38 53.21
CA LYS A 23 4.96 10.86 54.60
C LYS A 23 3.97 9.97 55.35
N GLU A 24 4.45 9.30 56.40
CA GLU A 24 3.68 8.27 57.12
C GLU A 24 3.03 7.27 56.14
N PRO A 25 3.86 6.49 55.41
CA PRO A 25 3.37 5.59 54.38
C PRO A 25 2.37 4.60 54.96
N VAL A 26 1.26 4.41 54.26
CA VAL A 26 0.29 3.35 54.51
C VAL A 26 0.14 2.50 53.26
N THR A 27 -0.01 1.20 53.45
CA THR A 27 -0.23 0.25 52.35
C THR A 27 -1.67 -0.22 52.42
N VAL A 28 -2.46 0.05 51.39
CA VAL A 28 -3.86 -0.41 51.29
C VAL A 28 -3.89 -1.89 50.86
N PRO A 29 -4.99 -2.64 51.07
CA PRO A 29 -5.01 -4.10 50.85
C PRO A 29 -4.72 -4.57 49.41
N CYS A 30 -4.75 -3.68 48.42
CA CYS A 30 -4.29 -4.00 47.06
C CYS A 30 -2.76 -3.90 46.87
N GLY A 31 -1.99 -3.60 47.92
CA GLY A 31 -0.53 -3.49 47.90
C GLY A 31 0.04 -2.12 47.52
N HIS A 32 -0.81 -1.14 47.20
CA HIS A 32 -0.38 0.22 46.85
C HIS A 32 -0.14 1.07 48.10
N SER A 33 0.84 1.97 48.03
CA SER A 33 1.25 2.81 49.17
C SER A 33 1.05 4.30 48.92
N TYR A 34 0.59 5.00 49.95
CA TYR A 34 0.27 6.42 49.92
C TYR A 34 0.68 7.10 51.24
N CYS A 35 0.76 8.43 51.26
CA CYS A 35 0.80 9.16 52.53
C CYS A 35 -0.53 8.94 53.27
N MET A 36 -0.48 8.74 54.60
CA MET A 36 -1.66 8.57 55.45
C MET A 36 -2.72 9.65 55.17
N SER A 37 -2.32 10.92 55.14
CA SER A 37 -3.20 12.06 54.89
C SER A 37 -3.81 12.05 53.48
N CYS A 38 -3.06 11.60 52.48
CA CYS A 38 -3.50 11.61 51.08
C CYS A 38 -4.59 10.56 50.82
N ILE A 39 -4.39 9.31 51.27
CA ILE A 39 -5.42 8.27 51.08
C ILE A 39 -6.63 8.52 51.99
N THR A 40 -6.42 9.06 53.20
CA THR A 40 -7.52 9.47 54.08
C THR A 40 -8.35 10.57 53.43
N GLY A 41 -7.71 11.60 52.86
CA GLY A 41 -8.40 12.66 52.11
C GLY A 41 -9.18 12.14 50.91
N HIS A 42 -8.61 11.21 50.14
CA HIS A 42 -9.29 10.57 49.01
C HIS A 42 -10.55 9.81 49.46
N TRP A 43 -10.44 8.97 50.48
CA TRP A 43 -11.59 8.20 50.99
C TRP A 43 -12.64 9.06 51.69
N ASN A 44 -12.25 10.17 52.32
CA ASN A 44 -13.21 11.10 52.93
C ASN A 44 -14.11 11.78 51.88
N GLN A 45 -13.63 11.96 50.64
CA GLN A 45 -14.45 12.44 49.52
C GLN A 45 -15.44 11.38 49.02
N GLU A 46 -15.12 10.10 49.20
CA GLU A 46 -15.93 8.96 48.77
C GLU A 46 -16.90 8.45 49.87
N ASP A 47 -16.84 9.00 51.10
CA ASP A 47 -17.64 8.54 52.25
C ASP A 47 -19.16 8.54 51.97
N GLN A 48 -19.66 9.45 51.11
CA GLN A 48 -21.07 9.50 50.71
C GLN A 48 -21.51 8.27 49.89
N ARG A 49 -20.58 7.64 49.15
CA ARG A 49 -20.87 6.48 48.28
C ARG A 49 -20.70 5.14 49.01
N ARG A 50 -20.24 5.16 50.27
CA ARG A 50 -19.87 4.01 51.11
C ARG A 50 -18.87 3.01 50.49
N THR A 51 -18.36 3.28 49.29
CA THR A 51 -17.48 2.41 48.51
C THR A 51 -16.14 3.11 48.37
N TYR A 52 -15.08 2.50 48.89
CA TYR A 52 -13.75 3.11 48.94
C TYR A 52 -12.87 2.52 47.85
N SER A 53 -12.26 3.35 47.01
CA SER A 53 -11.46 2.87 45.89
C SER A 53 -9.97 3.17 46.05
N CYS A 54 -9.12 2.31 45.50
CA CYS A 54 -7.70 2.59 45.34
C CYS A 54 -7.49 3.58 44.19
N PRO A 55 -6.81 4.73 44.39
CA PRO A 55 -6.54 5.71 43.34
C PRO A 55 -5.82 5.15 42.10
N GLN A 56 -4.94 4.17 42.30
CA GLN A 56 -4.13 3.60 41.21
C GLN A 56 -4.83 2.49 40.43
N CYS A 57 -5.31 1.44 41.12
CA CYS A 57 -5.87 0.26 40.47
C CYS A 57 -7.39 0.18 40.50
N ARG A 58 -8.06 1.16 41.12
CA ARG A 58 -9.53 1.26 41.25
C ARG A 58 -10.19 0.07 41.95
N LYS A 59 -9.42 -0.81 42.60
CA LYS A 59 -9.97 -1.87 43.44
C LYS A 59 -10.81 -1.25 44.56
N THR A 60 -12.04 -1.73 44.71
CA THR A 60 -13.00 -1.25 45.71
C THR A 60 -12.94 -2.06 46.99
N PHE A 61 -13.16 -1.41 48.12
CA PHE A 61 -13.15 -2.00 49.47
C PHE A 61 -14.42 -1.64 50.22
N MET A 62 -15.06 -2.65 50.81
CA MET A 62 -16.27 -2.55 51.65
C MET A 62 -16.13 -3.61 52.76
N PRO A 63 -16.05 -3.25 54.06
CA PRO A 63 -16.05 -1.89 54.64
C PRO A 63 -14.74 -1.11 54.41
N ARG A 64 -14.67 0.14 54.89
CA ARG A 64 -13.46 1.00 54.82
C ARG A 64 -12.27 0.28 55.45
N PRO A 65 -11.14 0.11 54.74
CA PRO A 65 -9.95 -0.49 55.34
C PRO A 65 -9.40 0.38 56.48
N VAL A 66 -8.96 -0.28 57.56
CA VAL A 66 -8.22 0.39 58.64
C VAL A 66 -6.81 0.71 58.15
N LEU A 67 -6.40 1.97 58.28
CA LEU A 67 -5.08 2.43 57.85
C LEU A 67 -4.09 2.33 59.01
N GLY A 68 -3.04 1.55 58.83
CA GLY A 68 -1.90 1.47 59.74
C GLY A 68 -0.62 1.94 59.04
N LYS A 69 0.23 2.66 59.77
CA LYS A 69 1.56 3.07 59.29
C LYS A 69 2.39 1.83 58.93
N ASN A 70 2.89 1.78 57.70
CA ASN A 70 3.84 0.77 57.27
C ASN A 70 5.24 1.16 57.75
N VAL A 71 5.66 0.55 58.87
CA VAL A 71 6.95 0.85 59.53
C VAL A 71 8.14 0.53 58.62
N MET A 72 8.07 -0.53 57.82
CA MET A 72 9.14 -0.94 56.92
C MET A 72 9.37 0.08 55.79
N ILE A 73 8.28 0.53 55.13
CA ILE A 73 8.39 1.57 54.10
C ILE A 73 8.85 2.89 54.72
N ALA A 74 8.37 3.22 55.92
CA ALA A 74 8.82 4.42 56.63
C ALA A 74 10.33 4.38 56.92
N GLU A 75 10.86 3.23 57.36
CA GLU A 75 12.29 3.07 57.62
C GLU A 75 13.12 3.15 56.33
N MET A 76 12.65 2.55 55.24
CA MET A 76 13.31 2.62 53.93
C MET A 76 13.33 4.05 53.38
N VAL A 77 12.22 4.79 53.50
CA VAL A 77 12.15 6.22 53.14
C VAL A 77 13.15 7.04 53.95
N GLU A 78 13.30 6.78 55.24
CA GLU A 78 14.28 7.46 56.10
C GLU A 78 15.73 7.09 55.75
N LYS A 79 15.99 5.85 55.33
CA LYS A 79 17.30 5.43 54.82
C LYS A 79 17.64 6.13 53.50
N VAL A 80 16.68 6.26 52.59
CA VAL A 80 16.84 7.03 51.33
C VAL A 80 17.14 8.51 51.61
N LYS A 81 16.44 9.13 52.57
CA LYS A 81 16.76 10.50 53.02
C LYS A 81 18.16 10.64 53.63
N LYS A 82 18.68 9.58 54.27
CA LYS A 82 20.01 9.57 54.90
C LYS A 82 21.15 9.23 53.93
N THR A 83 20.83 8.68 52.76
CA THR A 83 21.79 8.45 51.66
C THR A 83 22.01 9.67 50.77
N GLU A 84 21.36 10.81 51.03
CA GLU A 84 21.89 12.09 50.56
C GLU A 84 23.27 12.32 51.22
N PRO A 85 24.33 12.66 50.47
CA PRO A 85 25.69 12.63 51.01
C PRO A 85 25.83 13.64 52.16
N ARG A 86 25.97 13.11 53.37
CA ARG A 86 26.46 13.87 54.54
C ARG A 86 27.95 14.21 54.41
N ASP A 87 28.63 13.61 53.45
CA ASP A 87 30.03 13.87 53.16
C ASP A 87 30.20 15.09 52.26
N ALA A 88 31.24 15.87 52.55
CA ALA A 88 31.69 17.00 51.76
C ALA A 88 32.00 16.58 50.31
N VAL A 89 31.02 16.69 49.40
CA VAL A 89 31.22 16.43 47.98
C VAL A 89 31.98 17.61 47.35
N PRO A 90 33.16 17.40 46.75
CA PRO A 90 33.86 18.45 46.03
C PRO A 90 33.04 18.97 44.86
N ALA A 91 33.02 20.29 44.62
CA ALA A 91 32.27 20.87 43.52
C ALA A 91 32.87 20.48 42.16
N GLY A 92 32.06 19.92 41.27
CA GLY A 92 32.42 19.61 39.88
C GLY A 92 32.19 20.77 38.90
N PRO A 93 32.48 20.57 37.61
CA PRO A 93 32.16 21.55 36.57
C PRO A 93 30.67 21.85 36.52
N GLY A 94 30.30 23.12 36.69
CA GLY A 94 28.89 23.57 36.69
C GLY A 94 28.22 23.57 38.07
N ASP A 95 28.83 22.99 39.10
CA ASP A 95 28.32 23.07 40.47
C ASP A 95 28.55 24.46 41.07
N VAL A 96 27.60 24.90 41.90
CA VAL A 96 27.75 26.09 42.74
C VAL A 96 28.72 25.75 43.87
N LYS A 97 29.77 26.55 44.03
CA LYS A 97 30.82 26.34 45.04
C LYS A 97 30.42 26.97 46.37
N CYS A 98 30.83 26.35 47.48
CA CYS A 98 30.67 26.94 48.81
C CYS A 98 31.65 28.12 49.01
N ASP A 99 31.14 29.26 49.46
CA ASP A 99 31.94 30.47 49.64
C ASP A 99 32.83 30.41 50.89
N VAL A 100 32.42 29.64 51.90
CA VAL A 100 33.11 29.53 53.21
C VAL A 100 34.28 28.54 53.20
N CYS A 101 34.22 27.46 52.41
CA CYS A 101 35.29 26.43 52.41
C CYS A 101 36.68 27.04 52.19
N THR A 102 37.63 26.70 53.04
CA THR A 102 39.04 27.01 52.84
C THR A 102 39.69 25.90 52.00
N GLY A 103 40.44 26.27 50.95
CA GLY A 103 41.04 25.29 50.02
C GLY A 103 40.06 24.74 48.97
N ARG A 104 39.95 23.41 48.86
CA ARG A 104 39.09 22.75 47.86
C ARG A 104 37.63 23.04 48.17
N LYS A 105 36.93 23.72 47.24
CA LYS A 105 35.54 24.12 47.43
C LYS A 105 34.57 22.95 47.26
N ASN A 106 33.73 22.72 48.26
CA ASN A 106 32.64 21.74 48.20
C ASN A 106 31.45 22.29 47.42
N LYS A 107 30.60 21.39 46.93
CA LYS A 107 29.31 21.74 46.32
C LYS A 107 28.42 22.41 47.37
N ALA A 108 27.87 23.56 47.00
CA ALA A 108 26.91 24.25 47.82
C ALA A 108 25.55 23.54 47.79
N PHE A 109 24.92 23.46 48.95
CA PHE A 109 23.60 22.89 49.18
C PHE A 109 22.53 23.98 49.25
N LYS A 110 22.79 25.06 50.00
CA LYS A 110 21.89 26.22 50.13
C LYS A 110 22.63 27.52 49.87
N SER A 111 21.89 28.52 49.46
CA SER A 111 22.36 29.89 49.37
C SER A 111 21.48 30.82 50.20
N CYS A 112 22.10 31.74 50.92
CA CYS A 112 21.42 32.72 51.75
C CYS A 112 21.20 34.02 50.98
N LEU A 113 19.94 34.46 50.89
CA LEU A 113 19.59 35.70 50.17
C LEU A 113 19.96 36.98 50.92
N VAL A 114 20.37 36.86 52.19
CA VAL A 114 20.82 37.98 53.02
C VAL A 114 22.34 38.04 53.07
N CYS A 115 23.01 36.92 53.34
CA CYS A 115 24.47 36.87 53.37
C CYS A 115 25.11 36.88 51.97
N LEU A 116 24.32 36.62 50.92
CA LEU A 116 24.77 36.49 49.53
C LEU A 116 25.86 35.43 49.33
N ASN A 117 25.87 34.43 50.21
CA ASN A 117 26.82 33.33 50.20
C ASN A 117 26.10 32.00 49.97
N SER A 118 26.81 31.07 49.35
CA SER A 118 26.46 29.68 49.14
C SER A 118 27.24 28.79 50.13
N TYR A 119 26.52 27.89 50.78
CA TYR A 119 27.03 27.04 51.84
C TYR A 119 26.92 25.57 51.41
N CYS A 120 27.99 24.80 51.58
CA CYS A 120 27.88 23.34 51.57
C CYS A 120 27.12 22.88 52.82
N GLN A 121 26.66 21.63 52.84
CA GLN A 121 25.88 21.06 53.95
C GLN A 121 26.50 21.38 55.32
N THR A 122 27.80 21.13 55.47
CA THR A 122 28.57 21.33 56.71
C THR A 122 28.55 22.79 57.17
N HIS A 123 28.97 23.72 56.30
CA HIS A 123 28.99 25.14 56.65
C HIS A 123 27.58 25.74 56.80
N PHE A 124 26.57 25.14 56.19
CA PHE A 124 25.19 25.56 56.38
C PHE A 124 24.69 25.19 57.78
N GLU A 125 24.94 23.96 58.22
CA GLU A 125 24.57 23.48 59.55
C GLU A 125 25.32 24.26 60.66
N GLU A 126 26.61 24.56 60.46
CA GLU A 126 27.42 25.33 61.42
C GLU A 126 26.97 26.79 61.58
N PHE A 127 26.54 27.46 60.49
CA PHE A 127 26.26 28.90 60.50
C PHE A 127 24.77 29.27 60.52
N HIS A 128 23.88 28.35 60.16
CA HIS A 128 22.45 28.62 60.00
C HIS A 128 21.53 27.78 60.88
N SER A 129 22.05 26.95 61.79
CA SER A 129 21.22 26.30 62.80
C SER A 129 20.43 27.30 63.68
N ASP A 130 20.95 28.53 63.88
CA ASP A 130 20.37 29.53 64.79
C ASP A 130 19.93 30.87 64.13
N LYS A 131 19.99 31.01 62.79
CA LYS A 131 19.67 32.28 62.09
C LYS A 131 18.41 32.17 61.23
N GLN A 132 17.46 33.11 61.40
CA GLN A 132 16.23 33.21 60.60
C GLN A 132 16.42 33.83 59.20
N HIS A 133 17.60 33.66 58.57
CA HIS A 133 17.82 34.21 57.23
C HIS A 133 17.07 33.38 56.17
N LYS A 134 16.48 34.05 55.18
CA LYS A 134 15.81 33.39 54.06
C LYS A 134 16.85 32.71 53.16
N VAL A 135 16.75 31.39 53.06
CA VAL A 135 17.65 30.53 52.29
C VAL A 135 16.89 29.84 51.17
N ILE A 136 17.60 29.59 50.06
CA ILE A 136 17.08 28.88 48.88
C ILE A 136 18.07 27.77 48.49
N ASP A 137 17.68 26.91 47.55
CA ASP A 137 18.61 25.95 46.96
C ASP A 137 19.79 26.65 46.30
N ALA A 138 20.96 26.01 46.36
CA ALA A 138 22.18 26.60 45.88
C ALA A 138 22.05 27.07 44.42
N THR A 139 22.36 28.34 44.17
CA THR A 139 22.24 28.93 42.83
C THR A 139 23.45 29.81 42.52
N GLY A 140 24.02 29.63 41.32
CA GLY A 140 25.09 30.49 40.82
C GLY A 140 24.62 31.90 40.46
N ARG A 141 23.30 32.15 40.53
CA ARG A 141 22.65 33.41 40.14
C ARG A 141 22.24 34.29 41.31
N LEU A 142 22.77 34.07 42.52
CA LEU A 142 22.44 34.87 43.72
C LEU A 142 22.50 36.37 43.48
N LYS A 143 23.60 36.85 42.88
CA LYS A 143 23.80 38.28 42.61
C LYS A 143 22.75 38.86 41.65
N GLN A 144 22.18 38.03 40.77
CA GLN A 144 21.12 38.45 39.83
C GLN A 144 19.74 38.57 40.51
N MET A 145 19.58 38.01 41.71
CA MET A 145 18.34 38.05 42.48
C MET A 145 18.28 39.26 43.44
N ILE A 146 19.33 40.10 43.44
CA ILE A 146 19.49 41.25 44.33
C ILE A 146 19.55 42.53 43.51
N CYS A 147 18.82 43.55 43.97
CA CYS A 147 18.87 44.88 43.41
C CYS A 147 20.25 45.50 43.62
N GLN A 148 20.91 45.85 42.53
CA GLN A 148 22.27 46.42 42.56
C GLN A 148 22.32 47.82 43.20
N LYS A 149 21.19 48.56 43.23
CA LYS A 149 21.12 49.90 43.84
C LYS A 149 20.88 49.85 45.36
N HIS A 150 20.10 48.88 45.81
CA HIS A 150 19.52 48.89 47.16
C HIS A 150 19.96 47.70 48.03
N ASP A 151 20.67 46.73 47.46
CA ASP A 151 21.10 45.50 48.13
C ASP A 151 19.93 44.75 48.82
N LYS A 152 18.76 44.77 48.15
CA LYS A 152 17.53 44.07 48.57
C LYS A 152 17.09 43.08 47.50
N ILE A 153 16.38 42.04 47.94
CA ILE A 153 15.86 40.98 47.06
C ILE A 153 14.89 41.57 46.04
N LEU A 154 14.98 41.07 44.80
CA LEU A 154 14.06 41.41 43.73
C LEU A 154 12.76 40.58 43.86
N GLU A 155 11.81 41.09 44.62
CA GLU A 155 10.54 40.42 44.92
C GLU A 155 9.31 41.06 44.27
N VAL A 156 9.49 42.17 43.55
CA VAL A 156 8.45 42.90 42.83
C VAL A 156 8.75 42.88 41.34
N PHE A 157 7.73 42.75 40.50
CA PHE A 157 7.83 42.88 39.06
C PHE A 157 7.11 44.14 38.59
N CYS A 158 7.83 45.03 37.93
CA CYS A 158 7.26 46.22 37.30
C CYS A 158 6.69 45.83 35.94
N LEU A 159 5.37 45.94 35.77
CA LEU A 159 4.69 45.62 34.51
C LEU A 159 4.97 46.66 33.43
N THR A 160 5.15 47.92 33.82
CA THR A 160 5.45 49.02 32.89
C THR A 160 6.80 48.83 32.21
N ASP A 161 7.85 48.52 32.99
CA ASP A 161 9.21 48.38 32.45
C ASP A 161 9.61 46.92 32.16
N GLN A 162 8.79 45.96 32.60
CA GLN A 162 9.05 44.51 32.51
C GLN A 162 10.36 44.08 33.21
N LEU A 163 10.60 44.63 34.41
CA LEU A 163 11.81 44.39 35.18
C LEU A 163 11.48 43.88 36.59
N PHE A 164 12.33 42.99 37.10
CA PHE A 164 12.32 42.63 38.52
C PHE A 164 13.01 43.74 39.32
N ILE A 165 12.33 44.25 40.35
CA ILE A 165 12.76 45.35 41.21
C ILE A 165 12.60 44.98 42.69
N CYS A 166 13.26 45.71 43.59
CA CYS A 166 13.05 45.56 45.03
C CYS A 166 12.01 46.56 45.56
N VAL A 167 11.59 46.39 46.82
CA VAL A 167 10.61 47.28 47.46
C VAL A 167 11.04 48.75 47.55
N LEU A 168 12.34 49.04 47.64
CA LEU A 168 12.84 50.41 47.67
C LEU A 168 12.76 51.08 46.29
N CYS A 169 12.98 50.33 45.20
CA CYS A 169 12.78 50.82 43.83
C CYS A 169 11.34 51.26 43.57
N VAL A 170 10.36 50.57 44.18
CA VAL A 170 8.94 50.95 44.07
C VAL A 170 8.69 52.32 44.70
N MET A 171 9.40 52.67 45.78
CA MET A 171 9.22 53.96 46.46
C MET A 171 9.97 55.11 45.78
N ASP A 172 10.93 54.79 44.91
CA ASP A 172 11.83 55.73 44.23
C ASP A 172 11.49 55.83 42.73
N GLU A 173 12.30 55.23 41.87
CA GLU A 173 12.20 55.36 40.39
C GLU A 173 10.88 54.80 39.81
N HIS A 174 10.25 53.82 40.45
CA HIS A 174 9.05 53.14 39.93
C HIS A 174 7.75 53.53 40.67
N ARG A 175 7.73 54.67 41.36
CA ARG A 175 6.61 55.10 42.22
C ARG A 175 5.25 55.15 41.55
N ASN A 176 5.22 55.51 40.26
CA ASN A 176 3.97 55.64 39.50
C ASN A 176 3.76 54.50 38.49
N HIS A 177 4.58 53.45 38.54
CA HIS A 177 4.47 52.33 37.62
C HIS A 177 3.54 51.26 38.16
N GLU A 178 2.94 50.49 37.25
CA GLU A 178 2.12 49.35 37.64
C GLU A 178 3.06 48.22 38.08
N THR A 179 2.90 47.76 39.33
CA THR A 179 3.75 46.73 39.91
C THR A 179 2.91 45.61 40.51
N VAL A 180 3.43 44.39 40.41
CA VAL A 180 2.85 43.17 41.00
C VAL A 180 3.94 42.41 41.74
N SER A 181 3.57 41.46 42.60
CA SER A 181 4.58 40.60 43.20
C SER A 181 5.25 39.71 42.15
N ALA A 182 6.56 39.46 42.30
CA ALA A 182 7.28 38.53 41.43
C ALA A 182 6.67 37.12 41.45
N ALA A 183 6.07 36.72 42.59
CA ALA A 183 5.39 35.44 42.74
C ALA A 183 4.11 35.36 41.88
N GLU A 184 3.34 36.45 41.83
CA GLU A 184 2.11 36.54 41.04
C GLU A 184 2.40 36.52 39.54
N GLU A 185 3.31 37.36 39.06
CA GLU A 185 3.67 37.37 37.63
C GLU A 185 4.29 36.04 37.20
N LYS A 186 5.11 35.41 38.06
CA LYS A 186 5.61 34.05 37.82
C LYS A 186 4.46 33.06 37.66
N SER A 187 3.46 33.10 38.53
CA SER A 187 2.31 32.19 38.46
C SER A 187 1.54 32.37 37.15
N LYS A 188 1.31 33.62 36.74
CA LYS A 188 0.66 33.96 35.46
C LYS A 188 1.46 33.47 34.26
N MET A 189 2.77 33.74 34.22
CA MET A 189 3.67 33.28 33.16
C MET A 189 3.73 31.75 33.10
N GLN A 190 3.83 31.08 34.25
CA GLN A 190 3.79 29.61 34.33
C GLN A 190 2.47 29.05 33.79
N GLY A 191 1.34 29.70 34.09
CA GLY A 191 0.03 29.35 33.54
C GLY A 191 0.01 29.46 32.01
N HIS A 192 0.56 30.54 31.45
CA HIS A 192 0.67 30.74 30.01
C HIS A 192 1.53 29.66 29.34
N LEU A 193 2.71 29.38 29.90
CA LEU A 193 3.60 28.33 29.41
C LEU A 193 2.94 26.94 29.45
N ARG A 194 2.22 26.60 30.52
CA ARG A 194 1.44 25.35 30.61
C ARG A 194 0.36 25.27 29.53
N LYS A 195 -0.32 26.38 29.22
CA LYS A 195 -1.32 26.43 28.14
C LYS A 195 -0.68 26.22 26.77
N MET A 196 0.46 26.86 26.50
CA MET A 196 1.22 26.65 25.27
C MET A 196 1.70 25.20 25.14
N GLN A 197 2.25 24.63 26.22
CA GLN A 197 2.70 23.24 26.27
C GLN A 197 1.57 22.26 25.91
N ARG A 198 0.38 22.41 26.51
CA ARG A 198 -0.81 21.61 26.19
C ARG A 198 -1.21 21.76 24.72
N THR A 199 -1.16 22.99 24.19
CA THR A 199 -1.50 23.27 22.78
C THR A 199 -0.55 22.54 21.83
N TYR A 200 0.76 22.56 22.12
CA TYR A 200 1.74 21.83 21.30
C TYR A 200 1.59 20.32 21.44
N GLN A 201 1.34 19.79 22.64
CA GLN A 201 1.05 18.36 22.83
C GLN A 201 -0.15 17.90 21.99
N GLN A 202 -1.25 18.67 21.98
CA GLN A 202 -2.41 18.36 21.14
C GLN A 202 -2.08 18.41 19.64
N LYS A 203 -1.28 19.38 19.21
CA LYS A 203 -0.83 19.48 17.81
C LYS A 203 0.04 18.29 17.41
N ILE A 204 0.95 17.86 18.29
CA ILE A 204 1.81 16.69 18.07
C ILE A 204 0.96 15.44 17.93
N GLN A 205 0.09 15.14 18.89
CA GLN A 205 -0.80 13.97 18.84
C GLN A 205 -1.65 13.95 17.56
N LYS A 206 -2.23 15.09 17.17
CA LYS A 206 -3.01 15.20 15.93
C LYS A 206 -2.16 14.92 14.68
N LYS A 207 -0.89 15.33 14.68
CA LYS A 207 0.03 15.07 13.56
C LYS A 207 0.48 13.61 13.54
N GLU A 208 0.71 12.99 14.69
CA GLU A 208 1.04 11.56 14.82
C GLU A 208 -0.11 10.68 14.31
N MET A 209 -1.36 10.97 14.70
CA MET A 209 -2.53 10.25 14.20
C MET A 209 -2.64 10.34 12.67
N LYS A 210 -2.50 11.54 12.11
CA LYS A 210 -2.53 11.75 10.64
C LYS A 210 -1.40 11.02 9.92
N LEU A 211 -0.22 10.97 10.53
CA LEU A 211 0.91 10.24 9.96
C LEU A 211 0.62 8.74 9.88
N GLN A 212 -0.01 8.19 10.92
CA GLN A 212 -0.40 6.78 10.96
C GLN A 212 -1.48 6.46 9.90
N GLU A 213 -2.52 7.28 9.81
CA GLU A 213 -3.58 7.14 8.79
C GLU A 213 -3.00 7.18 7.36
N LEU A 214 -2.05 8.09 7.11
CA LEU A 214 -1.40 8.19 5.81
C LEU A 214 -0.56 6.95 5.48
N ARG A 215 0.16 6.40 6.47
CA ARG A 215 0.92 5.15 6.28
C ARG A 215 0.02 3.98 5.90
N GLU A 216 -1.11 3.83 6.60
CA GLU A 216 -2.09 2.78 6.30
C GLU A 216 -2.69 2.95 4.90
N THR A 217 -2.96 4.19 4.50
CA THR A 217 -3.45 4.53 3.15
C THR A 217 -2.43 4.15 2.08
N VAL A 218 -1.14 4.47 2.29
CA VAL A 218 -0.05 4.12 1.36
C VAL A 218 0.07 2.61 1.21
N GLU A 219 0.05 1.85 2.31
CA GLU A 219 0.12 0.38 2.26
C GLU A 219 -1.13 -0.25 1.61
N SER A 220 -2.30 0.35 1.80
CA SER A 220 -3.52 -0.07 1.10
C SER A 220 -3.41 0.16 -0.41
N HIS A 221 -2.93 1.33 -0.84
CA HIS A 221 -2.69 1.61 -2.26
C HIS A 221 -1.65 0.67 -2.87
N LYS A 222 -0.55 0.38 -2.16
CA LYS A 222 0.47 -0.56 -2.63
C LYS A 222 -0.10 -1.95 -2.85
N ARG A 223 -0.89 -2.46 -1.89
CA ARG A 223 -1.57 -3.76 -2.02
C ARG A 223 -2.57 -3.77 -3.18
N SER A 224 -3.36 -2.71 -3.32
CA SER A 224 -4.33 -2.59 -4.41
C SER A 224 -3.66 -2.55 -5.79
N ALA A 225 -2.54 -1.83 -5.93
CA ALA A 225 -1.78 -1.77 -7.17
C ALA A 225 -1.19 -3.15 -7.52
N GLN A 226 -0.63 -3.84 -6.53
CA GLN A 226 -0.08 -5.19 -6.73
C GLN A 226 -1.16 -6.18 -7.16
N ALA A 227 -2.33 -6.18 -6.50
CA ALA A 227 -3.45 -7.03 -6.88
C ALA A 227 -3.93 -6.77 -8.31
N ALA A 228 -4.00 -5.50 -8.73
CA ALA A 228 -4.38 -5.15 -10.10
C ALA A 228 -3.36 -5.66 -11.15
N VAL A 229 -2.07 -5.66 -10.82
CA VAL A 229 -1.02 -6.24 -11.67
C VAL A 229 -1.21 -7.75 -11.78
N GLU A 230 -1.37 -8.45 -10.65
CA GLU A 230 -1.56 -9.91 -10.61
C GLU A 230 -2.81 -10.36 -11.39
N ASP A 231 -3.94 -9.66 -11.19
CA ASP A 231 -5.18 -9.93 -11.92
C ASP A 231 -4.99 -9.72 -13.43
N SER A 232 -4.28 -8.65 -13.83
CA SER A 232 -4.00 -8.37 -15.24
C SER A 232 -3.11 -9.44 -15.87
N GLU A 233 -2.02 -9.82 -15.20
CA GLU A 233 -1.11 -10.88 -15.64
C GLU A 233 -1.82 -12.22 -15.82
N LYS A 234 -2.74 -12.55 -14.91
CA LYS A 234 -3.57 -13.74 -15.02
C LYS A 234 -4.46 -13.70 -16.25
N ILE A 235 -5.16 -12.59 -16.50
CA ILE A 235 -6.02 -12.41 -17.68
C ILE A 235 -5.19 -12.56 -18.96
N PHE A 236 -4.03 -11.90 -19.06
CA PHE A 236 -3.17 -12.03 -20.23
C PHE A 236 -2.64 -13.44 -20.42
N SER A 237 -2.26 -14.12 -19.34
CA SER A 237 -1.82 -15.52 -19.39
C SER A 237 -2.92 -16.45 -19.92
N ASP A 238 -4.17 -16.24 -19.50
CA ASP A 238 -5.31 -17.02 -19.96
C ASP A 238 -5.61 -16.77 -21.44
N LEU A 239 -5.51 -15.52 -21.89
CA LEU A 239 -5.65 -15.14 -23.30
C LEU A 239 -4.57 -15.78 -24.18
N ILE A 240 -3.30 -15.70 -23.77
CA ILE A 240 -2.18 -16.32 -24.49
C ILE A 240 -2.44 -17.83 -24.65
N ARG A 241 -2.83 -18.50 -23.56
CA ARG A 241 -3.13 -19.94 -23.59
C ARG A 241 -4.28 -20.28 -24.54
N SER A 242 -5.32 -19.44 -24.61
CA SER A 242 -6.44 -19.62 -25.54
C SER A 242 -6.01 -19.46 -27.00
N ILE A 243 -5.18 -18.46 -27.29
CA ILE A 243 -4.64 -18.21 -28.63
C ILE A 243 -3.74 -19.38 -29.06
N GLU A 244 -2.85 -19.86 -28.18
CA GLU A 244 -1.96 -20.98 -28.48
C GLU A 244 -2.72 -22.28 -28.74
N ARG A 245 -3.79 -22.54 -27.97
CA ARG A 245 -4.67 -23.68 -28.20
C ARG A 245 -5.33 -23.59 -29.58
N SER A 246 -5.92 -22.44 -29.90
CA SER A 246 -6.57 -22.19 -31.19
C SER A 246 -5.57 -22.36 -32.35
N ARG A 247 -4.35 -21.86 -32.20
CA ARG A 247 -3.25 -22.04 -33.18
C ARG A 247 -2.93 -23.52 -33.39
N SER A 248 -2.83 -24.30 -32.31
CA SER A 248 -2.56 -25.74 -32.37
C SER A 248 -3.66 -26.48 -33.12
N GLU A 249 -4.93 -26.20 -32.79
CA GLU A 249 -6.10 -26.81 -33.45
C GLU A 249 -6.13 -26.53 -34.95
N VAL A 250 -5.94 -25.27 -35.35
CA VAL A 250 -5.87 -24.89 -36.77
C VAL A 250 -4.71 -25.59 -37.48
N THR A 251 -3.55 -25.65 -36.85
CA THR A 251 -2.37 -26.34 -37.40
C THR A 251 -2.66 -27.83 -37.62
N GLN A 252 -3.25 -28.50 -36.63
CA GLN A 252 -3.60 -29.92 -36.73
C GLN A 252 -4.61 -30.17 -37.85
N LEU A 253 -5.62 -29.31 -38.00
CA LEU A 253 -6.61 -29.40 -39.07
C LEU A 253 -5.95 -29.28 -40.45
N ILE A 254 -5.07 -28.29 -40.64
CA ILE A 254 -4.32 -28.11 -41.90
C ILE A 254 -3.50 -29.36 -42.21
N ARG A 255 -2.77 -29.89 -41.22
CA ARG A 255 -1.95 -31.10 -41.40
C ARG A 255 -2.78 -32.35 -41.68
N ALA A 256 -3.96 -32.47 -41.07
CA ALA A 256 -4.87 -33.57 -41.34
C ALA A 256 -5.42 -33.49 -42.78
N GLN A 257 -5.82 -32.29 -43.22
CA GLN A 257 -6.28 -32.04 -44.58
C GLN A 257 -5.19 -32.28 -45.63
N GLU A 258 -3.96 -31.86 -45.34
CA GLU A 258 -2.77 -32.14 -46.14
C GLU A 258 -2.59 -33.64 -46.31
N ARG A 259 -2.48 -34.41 -45.20
CA ARG A 259 -2.33 -35.88 -45.25
C ARG A 259 -3.45 -36.57 -46.04
N ALA A 260 -4.71 -36.19 -45.81
CA ALA A 260 -5.84 -36.77 -46.53
C ALA A 260 -5.85 -36.43 -48.02
N SER A 261 -5.31 -35.27 -48.41
CA SER A 261 -5.22 -34.87 -49.82
C SER A 261 -4.03 -35.54 -50.50
N VAL A 262 -2.88 -35.65 -49.82
CA VAL A 262 -1.69 -36.39 -50.28
C VAL A 262 -2.02 -37.86 -50.49
N SER A 263 -2.62 -38.54 -49.50
CA SER A 263 -2.99 -39.96 -49.61
C SER A 263 -3.93 -40.22 -50.80
N ARG A 264 -4.94 -39.36 -51.03
CA ARG A 264 -5.81 -39.47 -52.22
C ARG A 264 -5.06 -39.24 -53.54
N ALA A 265 -4.09 -38.32 -53.55
CA ALA A 265 -3.28 -38.06 -54.73
C ALA A 265 -2.32 -39.22 -55.02
N GLU A 266 -1.80 -39.86 -53.97
CA GLU A 266 -0.91 -41.02 -54.04
C GLU A 266 -1.62 -42.30 -54.49
N GLU A 267 -2.94 -42.45 -54.38
CA GLU A 267 -3.64 -43.64 -54.90
C GLU A 267 -3.79 -43.66 -56.44
N ARG A 268 -3.69 -42.48 -57.08
CA ARG A 268 -3.96 -42.30 -58.51
C ARG A 268 -2.85 -42.86 -59.41
N PRO A 269 -1.55 -42.67 -59.12
CA PRO A 269 -0.47 -43.28 -59.90
C PRO A 269 -0.57 -44.80 -59.97
N GLU A 270 -0.91 -45.49 -58.87
CA GLU A 270 -1.04 -46.95 -58.80
C GLU A 270 -2.17 -47.43 -59.71
N ARG A 271 -3.32 -46.72 -59.70
CA ARG A 271 -4.41 -47.00 -60.64
C ARG A 271 -3.99 -46.80 -62.09
N LEU A 272 -3.31 -45.68 -62.39
CA LEU A 272 -2.81 -45.42 -63.75
C LEU A 272 -1.74 -46.43 -64.19
N LYS A 273 -0.87 -46.90 -63.28
CA LYS A 273 0.10 -47.97 -63.57
C LYS A 273 -0.63 -49.24 -63.96
N GLN A 274 -1.69 -49.62 -63.25
CA GLN A 274 -2.50 -50.79 -63.58
C GLN A 274 -3.19 -50.64 -64.94
N GLU A 275 -3.86 -49.51 -65.18
CA GLU A 275 -4.50 -49.21 -66.48
C GLU A 275 -3.50 -49.28 -67.65
N ILE A 276 -2.28 -48.76 -67.46
CA ILE A 276 -1.20 -48.85 -68.46
C ILE A 276 -0.77 -50.31 -68.69
N MET A 277 -0.69 -51.13 -67.63
CA MET A 277 -0.36 -52.54 -67.76
C MET A 277 -1.43 -53.30 -68.54
N ASP A 278 -2.70 -53.10 -68.20
CA ASP A 278 -3.83 -53.75 -68.88
C ASP A 278 -3.86 -53.34 -70.37
N LEU A 279 -3.69 -52.05 -70.68
CA LEU A 279 -3.60 -51.56 -72.06
C LEU A 279 -2.42 -52.15 -72.83
N ARG A 280 -1.26 -52.36 -72.19
CA ARG A 280 -0.10 -53.00 -72.82
C ARG A 280 -0.38 -54.48 -73.14
N THR A 281 -1.03 -55.20 -72.23
CA THR A 281 -1.44 -56.59 -72.45
C THR A 281 -2.40 -56.70 -73.62
N ASN A 282 -3.48 -55.90 -73.62
CA ASN A 282 -4.45 -55.90 -74.71
C ASN A 282 -3.79 -55.54 -76.05
N LYS A 283 -2.84 -54.59 -76.06
CA LYS A 283 -2.07 -54.28 -77.25
C LYS A 283 -1.29 -55.50 -77.76
N THR A 284 -0.58 -56.22 -76.89
CA THR A 284 0.19 -57.40 -77.31
C THR A 284 -0.71 -58.54 -77.80
N GLU A 285 -1.89 -58.71 -77.22
CA GLU A 285 -2.90 -59.67 -77.69
C GLU A 285 -3.42 -59.30 -79.08
N LEU A 286 -3.71 -58.01 -79.32
CA LEU A 286 -4.11 -57.51 -80.64
C LEU A 286 -3.00 -57.67 -81.69
N GLU A 287 -1.73 -57.41 -81.35
CA GLU A 287 -0.58 -57.63 -82.24
C GLU A 287 -0.43 -59.12 -82.60
N GLN A 288 -0.61 -60.03 -81.63
CA GLN A 288 -0.59 -61.47 -81.90
C GLN A 288 -1.74 -61.92 -82.81
N LEU A 289 -2.94 -61.39 -82.58
CA LEU A 289 -4.09 -61.66 -83.45
C LEU A 289 -3.87 -61.13 -84.87
N SER A 290 -3.28 -59.94 -85.04
CA SER A 290 -3.00 -59.37 -86.38
C SER A 290 -1.97 -60.16 -87.17
N ASP A 291 -0.99 -60.77 -86.49
CA ASP A 291 0.07 -61.58 -87.11
C ASP A 291 -0.32 -63.05 -87.31
N THR A 292 -1.56 -63.43 -86.98
CA THR A 292 -2.06 -64.80 -87.10
C THR A 292 -2.55 -65.11 -88.53
N ASP A 293 -1.99 -66.16 -89.15
CA ASP A 293 -2.40 -66.65 -90.48
C ASP A 293 -3.74 -67.42 -90.49
N ASP A 294 -4.35 -67.65 -89.32
CA ASP A 294 -5.66 -68.29 -89.16
C ASP A 294 -6.80 -67.26 -89.33
N HIS A 295 -7.29 -67.15 -90.57
CA HIS A 295 -8.40 -66.26 -90.95
C HIS A 295 -9.71 -66.55 -90.19
N VAL A 296 -9.92 -67.77 -89.66
CA VAL A 296 -11.16 -68.13 -88.95
C VAL A 296 -11.10 -67.65 -87.50
N HIS A 297 -9.95 -67.81 -86.84
CA HIS A 297 -9.75 -67.32 -85.47
C HIS A 297 -9.81 -65.79 -85.41
N LEU A 298 -9.21 -65.10 -86.39
CA LEU A 298 -9.28 -63.65 -86.53
C LEU A 298 -10.73 -63.15 -86.68
N LEU A 299 -11.54 -63.79 -87.53
CA LEU A 299 -12.93 -63.39 -87.76
C LEU A 299 -13.85 -63.69 -86.56
N GLN A 300 -13.63 -64.78 -85.84
CA GLN A 300 -14.43 -65.13 -84.64
C GLN A 300 -14.18 -64.18 -83.47
N VAL A 301 -12.93 -63.78 -83.22
CA VAL A 301 -12.60 -62.83 -82.14
C VAL A 301 -13.07 -61.42 -82.49
N THR A 302 -12.96 -61.02 -83.76
CA THR A 302 -13.44 -59.71 -84.21
C THR A 302 -14.97 -59.59 -84.22
N GLU A 303 -15.73 -60.65 -84.54
CA GLU A 303 -17.20 -60.64 -84.45
C GLU A 303 -17.73 -60.60 -82.99
N LEU A 304 -16.97 -61.08 -82.01
CA LEU A 304 -17.38 -61.11 -80.60
C LEU A 304 -16.97 -59.85 -79.81
N ASP A 305 -15.81 -59.27 -80.09
CA ASP A 305 -15.30 -58.11 -79.32
C ASP A 305 -15.51 -56.75 -80.02
N LEU A 306 -15.45 -56.66 -81.36
CA LEU A 306 -15.69 -55.37 -82.06
C LEU A 306 -17.17 -55.06 -82.27
N GLY A 307 -18.07 -56.03 -82.10
CA GLY A 307 -19.52 -55.82 -82.21
C GLY A 307 -20.07 -54.80 -81.20
N HIS A 308 -19.46 -54.68 -80.02
CA HIS A 308 -19.87 -53.71 -79.00
C HIS A 308 -19.25 -52.31 -79.21
N ASP A 309 -18.00 -52.23 -79.68
CA ASP A 309 -17.34 -50.93 -79.88
C ASP A 309 -17.68 -50.28 -81.23
N ILE A 310 -17.90 -51.05 -82.30
CA ILE A 310 -18.33 -50.49 -83.60
C ILE A 310 -19.77 -49.96 -83.52
N HIS A 311 -20.67 -50.61 -82.76
CA HIS A 311 -22.04 -50.11 -82.56
C HIS A 311 -22.06 -48.80 -81.76
N SER A 312 -21.21 -48.68 -80.74
CA SER A 312 -21.01 -47.43 -79.97
C SER A 312 -20.41 -46.31 -80.81
N TYR A 313 -19.42 -46.61 -81.68
CA TYR A 313 -18.79 -45.63 -82.57
C TYR A 313 -19.74 -45.19 -83.69
N TYR A 314 -20.55 -46.09 -84.27
CA TYR A 314 -21.59 -45.74 -85.25
C TYR A 314 -22.75 -44.95 -84.63
N GLU A 315 -23.18 -45.26 -83.40
CA GLU A 315 -24.16 -44.44 -82.68
C GLU A 315 -23.62 -43.02 -82.37
N LEU A 316 -22.33 -42.91 -82.04
CA LEU A 316 -21.69 -41.61 -81.82
C LEU A 316 -21.50 -40.81 -83.12
N CYS A 317 -21.12 -41.46 -84.23
CA CYS A 317 -21.05 -40.83 -85.56
C CYS A 317 -22.45 -40.40 -86.07
N CYS A 318 -23.49 -41.22 -85.89
CA CYS A 318 -24.87 -40.85 -86.22
C CYS A 318 -25.42 -39.70 -85.37
N TYR A 319 -24.93 -39.54 -84.13
CA TYR A 319 -25.30 -38.44 -83.24
C TYR A 319 -24.57 -37.12 -83.58
N ILE A 320 -23.37 -37.21 -84.15
CA ILE A 320 -22.57 -36.05 -84.57
C ILE A 320 -22.96 -35.57 -85.98
N GLU A 321 -23.25 -36.46 -86.93
CA GLU A 321 -23.66 -36.09 -88.30
C GLU A 321 -25.09 -35.53 -88.41
N LYS A 322 -25.98 -35.78 -87.42
CA LYS A 322 -27.34 -35.23 -87.40
C LYS A 322 -27.45 -33.78 -86.89
N LYS A 323 -26.34 -33.11 -86.56
CA LYS A 323 -26.38 -31.71 -86.09
C LYS A 323 -26.09 -30.65 -87.15
N ASP A 324 -25.69 -31.04 -88.35
CA ASP A 324 -25.51 -30.09 -89.46
C ASP A 324 -26.36 -30.49 -90.68
N LEU A 325 -27.68 -30.22 -90.61
CA LEU A 325 -28.52 -29.81 -91.74
C LEU A 325 -29.98 -29.54 -91.29
N CYS A 326 -30.21 -28.26 -90.97
CA CYS A 326 -31.42 -27.46 -91.21
C CYS A 326 -32.83 -28.01 -90.86
N SER A 327 -33.45 -27.35 -89.87
CA SER A 327 -34.71 -26.62 -89.97
C SER A 327 -35.86 -27.20 -90.81
N ILE A 328 -37.02 -27.35 -90.14
CA ILE A 328 -38.40 -27.00 -90.58
C ILE A 328 -39.41 -28.11 -90.19
N GLY A 329 -40.35 -27.76 -89.30
CA GLY A 329 -41.74 -28.23 -89.44
C GLY A 329 -42.30 -29.21 -88.40
N ARG A 330 -43.11 -28.64 -87.49
CA ARG A 330 -44.34 -29.20 -86.87
C ARG A 330 -44.21 -30.29 -85.78
N GLY A 331 -44.35 -29.83 -84.54
CA GLY A 331 -45.48 -30.18 -83.66
C GLY A 331 -45.54 -31.58 -83.02
N GLY A 332 -45.38 -31.64 -81.69
CA GLY A 332 -46.02 -32.70 -80.88
C GLY A 332 -45.17 -33.36 -79.79
N ARG A 333 -45.17 -32.73 -78.61
CA ARG A 333 -45.01 -33.22 -77.22
C ARG A 333 -44.53 -34.67 -76.91
N TYR A 334 -43.75 -34.71 -75.81
CA TYR A 334 -43.35 -35.81 -74.88
C TYR A 334 -41.94 -36.39 -75.15
N GLY A 335 -40.95 -36.35 -74.24
CA GLY A 335 -40.82 -35.85 -72.86
C GLY A 335 -39.32 -35.65 -72.54
N LYS A 336 -38.89 -34.49 -72.05
CA LYS A 336 -38.67 -34.12 -70.63
C LYS A 336 -37.54 -34.91 -69.91
N ASN A 337 -36.53 -34.13 -69.50
CA ASN A 337 -35.64 -34.27 -68.32
C ASN A 337 -34.19 -34.75 -68.54
N ILE A 338 -33.31 -33.83 -68.96
CA ILE A 338 -31.90 -33.82 -68.51
C ILE A 338 -31.48 -32.38 -68.19
N ILE A 339 -32.21 -31.69 -67.29
CA ILE A 339 -31.73 -30.55 -66.49
C ILE A 339 -32.55 -30.54 -65.19
N SER A 340 -32.35 -31.51 -64.29
CA SER A 340 -32.90 -31.42 -62.92
C SER A 340 -32.24 -32.31 -61.85
N GLN A 341 -31.00 -32.78 -62.03
CA GLN A 341 -30.30 -33.56 -60.97
C GLN A 341 -29.08 -32.88 -60.34
N PHE A 342 -29.02 -31.54 -60.38
CA PHE A 342 -28.02 -30.80 -59.58
C PHE A 342 -28.56 -30.15 -58.30
N PHE A 343 -29.86 -30.29 -58.00
CA PHE A 343 -30.46 -29.74 -56.77
C PHE A 343 -31.52 -30.66 -56.16
N SER A 344 -31.08 -31.70 -55.44
CA SER A 344 -31.87 -32.31 -54.34
C SER A 344 -31.02 -33.31 -53.55
N GLY A 345 -30.52 -32.94 -52.36
CA GLY A 345 -29.81 -33.92 -51.51
C GLY A 345 -29.00 -33.41 -50.30
N ARG A 346 -29.63 -32.64 -49.39
CA ARG A 346 -29.38 -32.52 -47.92
C ARG A 346 -27.96 -32.68 -47.32
N SER A 347 -27.48 -31.54 -46.79
CA SER A 347 -26.91 -31.29 -45.44
C SER A 347 -25.55 -31.89 -45.02
N ARG A 348 -24.56 -31.00 -44.82
CA ARG A 348 -23.78 -30.80 -43.57
C ARG A 348 -22.72 -29.70 -43.76
N PHE A 349 -23.15 -28.44 -43.72
CA PHE A 349 -22.27 -27.30 -43.43
C PHE A 349 -22.76 -26.66 -42.14
N THR A 350 -22.17 -27.07 -41.01
CA THR A 350 -22.46 -26.53 -39.69
C THR A 350 -21.16 -26.19 -38.98
N ILE A 351 -21.15 -24.98 -38.39
CA ILE A 351 -20.17 -24.38 -37.46
C ILE A 351 -19.15 -23.42 -38.10
N LEU A 352 -18.47 -23.75 -39.21
CA LEU A 352 -17.47 -22.83 -39.80
C LEU A 352 -18.05 -21.64 -40.58
N SER A 353 -19.28 -21.74 -41.12
CA SER A 353 -19.92 -20.62 -41.84
C SER A 353 -20.55 -19.58 -40.90
N ARG A 354 -20.87 -19.94 -39.66
CA ARG A 354 -21.40 -18.99 -38.67
C ARG A 354 -20.31 -18.17 -37.98
N PHE A 355 -19.11 -18.74 -37.79
CA PHE A 355 -17.95 -17.99 -37.31
C PHE A 355 -17.38 -17.06 -38.37
N PHE A 356 -17.36 -17.46 -39.65
CA PHE A 356 -16.88 -16.59 -40.74
C PHE A 356 -17.83 -15.41 -40.99
N VAL A 357 -19.16 -15.62 -40.92
CA VAL A 357 -20.14 -14.54 -41.02
C VAL A 357 -20.14 -13.66 -39.76
N MET A 358 -19.93 -14.20 -38.55
CA MET A 358 -19.76 -13.39 -37.33
C MET A 358 -18.46 -12.57 -37.36
N LEU A 359 -17.33 -13.10 -37.82
CA LEU A 359 -16.05 -12.37 -37.92
C LEU A 359 -16.08 -11.31 -39.01
N VAL A 360 -16.71 -11.59 -40.17
CA VAL A 360 -16.89 -10.60 -41.25
C VAL A 360 -17.88 -9.51 -40.83
N LEU A 361 -18.93 -9.84 -40.08
CA LEU A 361 -19.83 -8.84 -39.50
C LEU A 361 -19.18 -8.06 -38.34
N LEU A 362 -18.29 -8.65 -37.55
CA LEU A 362 -17.51 -7.94 -36.52
C LEU A 362 -16.49 -6.99 -37.17
N PHE A 363 -15.83 -7.40 -38.26
CA PHE A 363 -14.91 -6.56 -39.05
C PHE A 363 -15.64 -5.44 -39.80
N CYS A 364 -16.84 -5.70 -40.33
CA CYS A 364 -17.67 -4.66 -40.94
C CYS A 364 -18.21 -3.66 -39.89
N LYS A 365 -18.59 -4.12 -38.69
CA LYS A 365 -19.04 -3.23 -37.60
C LYS A 365 -17.90 -2.47 -36.93
N LEU A 366 -16.69 -3.03 -36.89
CA LEU A 366 -15.48 -2.33 -36.46
C LEU A 366 -14.99 -1.33 -37.53
N SER A 367 -15.19 -1.61 -38.82
CA SER A 367 -14.88 -0.68 -39.93
C SER A 367 -15.85 0.52 -40.00
N GLU A 368 -17.15 0.29 -39.72
CA GLU A 368 -18.16 1.35 -39.63
C GLU A 368 -17.98 2.22 -38.38
N HIS A 369 -17.57 1.65 -37.24
CA HIS A 369 -17.33 2.39 -36.01
C HIS A 369 -15.98 3.14 -35.97
N TYR A 370 -15.01 2.72 -36.81
CA TYR A 370 -13.73 3.43 -37.00
C TYR A 370 -13.82 4.58 -38.02
N SER A 371 -14.85 4.59 -38.88
CA SER A 371 -15.11 5.69 -39.82
C SER A 371 -16.00 6.80 -39.25
N GLN A 372 -16.70 6.58 -38.13
CA GLN A 372 -17.58 7.57 -37.49
C GLN A 372 -16.96 8.34 -36.32
N THR A 373 -15.77 7.95 -35.84
CA THR A 373 -15.12 8.62 -34.69
C THR A 373 -13.88 9.45 -35.02
N ASN A 374 -13.38 9.47 -36.26
CA ASN A 374 -12.12 10.19 -36.55
C ASN A 374 -12.08 11.25 -37.65
N PHE A 375 -13.11 11.52 -38.48
CA PHE A 375 -13.18 12.80 -39.23
C PHE A 375 -14.59 13.07 -39.79
N PRO A 376 -15.29 14.14 -39.37
CA PRO A 376 -16.42 14.67 -40.11
C PRO A 376 -15.93 15.60 -41.24
N ILE A 377 -16.48 15.37 -42.43
CA ILE A 377 -16.66 16.33 -43.53
C ILE A 377 -15.51 16.44 -44.57
N LEU A 378 -15.69 15.72 -45.68
CA LEU A 378 -15.49 16.29 -47.01
C LEU A 378 -16.86 16.67 -47.59
N LYS A 379 -17.15 17.96 -47.64
CA LYS A 379 -18.03 18.55 -48.65
C LYS A 379 -17.32 19.74 -49.29
N ARG A 380 -16.59 19.48 -50.38
CA ARG A 380 -16.72 20.17 -51.68
C ARG A 380 -15.59 19.77 -52.64
N LYS A 381 -15.99 19.20 -53.79
CA LYS A 381 -15.30 19.20 -55.09
C LYS A 381 -15.31 20.64 -55.68
N PRO A 382 -14.65 20.94 -56.83
CA PRO A 382 -13.56 20.26 -57.54
C PRO A 382 -12.39 21.19 -57.97
N TYR A 383 -11.26 20.57 -58.33
CA TYR A 383 -10.30 20.94 -59.38
C TYR A 383 -9.78 22.40 -59.49
N LYS A 384 -8.48 22.59 -59.24
CA LYS A 384 -7.50 22.96 -60.28
C LYS A 384 -6.06 22.69 -59.84
N VAL A 385 -5.30 22.22 -60.82
CA VAL A 385 -3.88 21.84 -60.83
C VAL A 385 -2.99 23.08 -60.85
N THR A 386 -1.86 23.06 -60.12
CA THR A 386 -0.57 23.75 -60.47
C THR A 386 0.48 23.40 -59.40
N LYS A 387 1.51 22.59 -59.67
CA LYS A 387 2.75 22.78 -60.45
C LYS A 387 3.78 23.72 -59.76
N TYR A 388 4.93 23.11 -59.46
CA TYR A 388 6.26 23.68 -59.14
C TYR A 388 6.52 25.10 -59.68
N LYS A 389 7.10 25.98 -58.84
CA LYS A 389 8.56 26.28 -58.84
C LYS A 389 8.90 27.34 -57.78
N ARG A 390 10.03 27.15 -57.09
CA ARG A 390 10.81 28.25 -56.49
C ARG A 390 11.57 28.97 -57.60
N MET A 391 11.47 30.30 -57.63
CA MET A 391 12.57 31.27 -57.76
C MET A 391 11.96 32.67 -57.93
N ALA A 392 12.25 33.56 -56.98
CA ALA A 392 12.39 35.03 -57.09
C ALA A 392 12.04 35.68 -55.73
N ASP A 393 13.09 36.10 -55.05
CA ASP A 393 13.29 37.40 -54.38
C ASP A 393 12.30 37.95 -53.33
N ILE A 394 12.95 38.32 -52.21
CA ILE A 394 12.59 39.24 -51.10
C ILE A 394 11.88 38.62 -49.91
#